data_AF-A0A814LZY3-F1
#
_entry.id   AF-A0A814LZY3-F1
#
_cell.length_a   1.000
_cell.length_b   1.000
_cell.length_c   1.000
_cell.angle_alpha   90.00
_cell.angle_beta   90.00
_cell.angle_gamma   90.00
#
_symmetry.space_group_name_H-M   'P 1'
#
loop_
_entity.id
_entity.type
_entity.pdbx_description
1 polymer ?
#
loop_
_entity_poly.entity_id
_entity_poly.type
_entity_poly.pdbx_seq_one_letter_code
_entity_poly.pdbx_strand_id
1 'polypeptide(L)'
;MENYHEAELWNEVLDAAEDYLKLPRGTIKVTVLVEHILFTYEIDEVLYVLRDHIVGLNCGRWDYIFSYLKAFRNHREFLTPNRSEIRMMTPFMQNYARFVIKTCHQRGAHVMGGMAAQIPIKFDADANAKALSAVQEVNKNLIILKRKMQTLPKFR
;
A
#
# COMPACT_ATOMS: atom_id res chain seq x y z
N MET A 1 -10.32 -3.60 -2.08
CA MET A 1 -10.29 -4.84 -2.88
C MET A 1 -9.73 -5.96 -2.04
N GLU A 2 -10.33 -7.15 -2.11
CA GLU A 2 -9.89 -8.33 -1.37
C GLU A 2 -9.24 -9.41 -2.26
N ASN A 3 -9.49 -9.39 -3.57
CA ASN A 3 -8.90 -10.28 -4.59
C ASN A 3 -8.77 -9.57 -5.97
N TYR A 4 -8.17 -10.25 -6.95
CA TYR A 4 -7.96 -9.71 -8.30
C TYR A 4 -9.23 -9.66 -9.16
N HIS A 5 -10.27 -10.45 -8.87
CA HIS A 5 -11.55 -10.37 -9.60
C HIS A 5 -12.25 -9.03 -9.37
N GLU A 6 -12.09 -8.43 -8.19
CA GLU A 6 -12.54 -7.05 -7.96
C GLU A 6 -11.78 -6.06 -8.84
N ALA A 7 -10.50 -6.32 -9.14
CA ALA A 7 -9.73 -5.51 -10.08
C ALA A 7 -10.19 -5.70 -11.53
N GLU A 8 -10.65 -6.90 -11.91
CA GLU A 8 -11.27 -7.14 -13.23
C GLU A 8 -12.54 -6.32 -13.38
N LEU A 9 -13.41 -6.35 -12.36
CA LEU A 9 -14.61 -5.52 -12.32
C LEU A 9 -14.26 -4.03 -12.46
N TRP A 10 -13.24 -3.55 -11.76
CA TRP A 10 -12.80 -2.16 -11.91
C TRP A 10 -12.27 -1.88 -13.31
N ASN A 11 -11.52 -2.79 -13.93
CA ASN A 11 -11.04 -2.62 -15.29
C ASN A 11 -12.21 -2.46 -16.27
N GLU A 12 -13.25 -3.30 -16.17
CA GLU A 12 -14.45 -3.19 -17.00
C GLU A 12 -15.19 -1.86 -16.81
N VAL A 13 -15.30 -1.38 -15.56
CA VAL A 13 -15.93 -0.09 -15.25
C VAL A 13 -15.14 1.07 -15.85
N LEU A 14 -13.81 1.04 -15.73
CA LEU A 14 -12.92 2.07 -16.29
C LEU A 14 -12.97 2.05 -17.82
N ASP A 15 -12.97 0.86 -18.41
CA ASP A 15 -13.03 0.68 -19.85
C ASP A 15 -14.32 1.24 -20.43
N ALA A 16 -15.45 0.88 -19.80
CA ALA A 16 -16.77 1.36 -20.18
C ALA A 16 -16.91 2.89 -20.02
N ALA A 17 -16.31 3.47 -18.98
CA ALA A 17 -16.32 4.92 -18.77
C ALA A 17 -15.53 5.66 -19.86
N GLU A 18 -14.36 5.14 -20.26
CA GLU A 18 -13.57 5.69 -21.36
C GLU A 18 -14.30 5.58 -22.70
N ASP A 19 -14.92 4.43 -22.98
CA ASP A 19 -15.70 4.21 -24.20
C ASP A 19 -16.88 5.19 -24.29
N TYR A 20 -17.62 5.34 -23.19
CA TYR A 20 -18.76 6.26 -23.09
C TYR A 20 -18.33 7.72 -23.34
N LEU A 21 -17.20 8.13 -22.78
CA LEU A 21 -16.64 9.47 -22.93
C LEU A 21 -15.81 9.66 -24.19
N LYS A 22 -15.63 8.62 -25.01
CA LYS A 22 -14.79 8.59 -26.22
C LYS A 22 -13.33 8.98 -25.92
N LEU A 23 -12.81 8.55 -24.78
CA LEU A 23 -11.42 8.73 -24.39
C LEU A 23 -10.56 7.57 -24.91
N PRO A 24 -9.28 7.79 -25.22
CA PRO A 24 -8.35 6.69 -25.49
C PRO A 24 -8.27 5.72 -24.31
N ARG A 25 -8.05 4.43 -24.58
CA ARG A 25 -7.87 3.39 -23.55
C ARG A 25 -6.71 3.77 -22.61
N GLY A 26 -6.94 3.62 -21.30
CA GLY A 26 -5.94 3.92 -20.28
C GLY A 26 -5.74 5.42 -20.02
N THR A 27 -6.70 6.26 -20.41
CA THR A 27 -6.74 7.68 -20.03
C THR A 27 -6.97 7.84 -18.53
N ILE A 28 -7.89 7.04 -17.96
CA ILE A 28 -8.14 7.05 -16.52
C ILE A 28 -7.01 6.30 -15.83
N LYS A 29 -6.36 6.96 -14.87
CA LYS A 29 -5.27 6.38 -14.08
C LYS A 29 -5.69 6.17 -12.64
N VAL A 30 -5.36 5.00 -12.10
CA VAL A 30 -5.73 4.58 -10.75
C VAL A 30 -4.52 4.20 -9.92
N THR A 31 -4.60 4.48 -8.62
CA THR A 31 -3.74 3.85 -7.61
C THR A 31 -4.61 2.98 -6.72
N VAL A 32 -4.13 1.78 -6.44
CA VAL A 32 -4.81 0.83 -5.58
C VAL A 32 -4.22 0.80 -4.17
N LEU A 33 -5.06 0.80 -3.16
CA LEU A 33 -4.66 0.64 -1.76
C LEU A 33 -4.53 -0.86 -1.44
N VAL A 34 -3.34 -1.27 -0.99
CA VAL A 34 -3.06 -2.65 -0.57
C VAL A 34 -3.39 -2.79 0.91
N GLU A 35 -4.67 -2.81 1.24
CA GLU A 35 -5.15 -2.72 2.63
C GLU A 35 -5.88 -3.96 3.13
N HIS A 36 -5.86 -5.04 2.34
CA HIS A 36 -6.42 -6.33 2.72
C HIS A 36 -5.33 -7.41 2.72
N ILE A 37 -5.27 -8.28 3.74
CA ILE A 37 -4.20 -9.27 3.93
C ILE A 37 -4.16 -10.28 2.78
N LEU A 38 -5.32 -10.76 2.33
CA LEU A 38 -5.42 -11.73 1.22
C LEU A 38 -5.06 -11.07 -0.12
N PHE A 39 -5.42 -9.80 -0.28
CA PHE A 39 -5.12 -9.03 -1.47
C PHE A 39 -3.61 -8.88 -1.70
N THR A 40 -2.80 -8.92 -0.65
CA THR A 40 -1.33 -8.92 -0.77
C THR A 40 -0.81 -10.08 -1.60
N TYR A 41 -1.47 -11.22 -1.60
CA TYR A 41 -1.02 -12.41 -2.32
C TYR A 41 -1.33 -12.36 -3.81
N GLU A 42 -2.18 -11.43 -4.25
CA GLU A 42 -2.68 -11.32 -5.64
C GLU A 42 -2.29 -9.99 -6.30
N ILE A 43 -1.30 -9.29 -5.75
CA ILE A 43 -0.89 -7.97 -6.24
C ILE A 43 -0.39 -8.02 -7.69
N ASP A 44 0.30 -9.09 -8.07
CA ASP A 44 0.89 -9.19 -9.41
C ASP A 44 -0.20 -9.36 -10.47
N GLU A 45 -1.22 -10.16 -10.16
CA GLU A 45 -2.45 -10.35 -10.93
C GLU A 45 -3.21 -9.03 -11.06
N VAL A 46 -3.37 -8.29 -9.96
CA VAL A 46 -4.03 -6.97 -10.00
C VAL A 46 -3.29 -5.97 -10.88
N LEU A 47 -1.95 -5.92 -10.79
CA LEU A 47 -1.13 -5.08 -11.64
C LEU A 47 -1.27 -5.47 -13.12
N TYR A 48 -1.41 -6.77 -13.40
CA TYR A 48 -1.60 -7.28 -14.76
C TYR A 48 -2.99 -6.96 -15.32
N VAL A 49 -4.03 -7.17 -14.52
CA VAL A 49 -5.44 -6.91 -14.89
C VAL A 49 -5.64 -5.44 -15.17
N LEU A 50 -5.20 -4.57 -14.26
CA LEU A 50 -5.36 -3.12 -14.39
C LEU A 50 -4.22 -2.44 -15.18
N ARG A 51 -3.37 -3.16 -15.91
CA ARG A 51 -2.12 -2.64 -16.51
C ARG A 51 -2.30 -1.38 -17.36
N ASP A 52 -3.45 -1.20 -17.99
CA ASP A 52 -3.74 -0.04 -18.84
C ASP A 52 -4.09 1.21 -18.01
N HIS A 53 -4.54 1.05 -16.77
CA HIS A 53 -5.00 2.12 -15.88
C HIS A 53 -4.13 2.32 -14.63
N ILE A 54 -3.49 1.27 -14.11
CA ILE A 54 -2.81 1.34 -12.83
C ILE A 54 -1.47 2.06 -12.96
N VAL A 55 -1.23 3.00 -12.04
CA VAL A 55 0.05 3.73 -11.96
C VAL A 55 0.84 3.41 -10.70
N GLY A 56 0.19 2.80 -9.70
CA GLY A 56 0.87 2.42 -8.48
C GLY A 56 0.00 1.80 -7.41
N LEU A 57 0.67 1.40 -6.33
CA LEU A 57 0.07 0.84 -5.14
C LEU A 57 0.39 1.69 -3.91
N ASN A 58 -0.52 1.71 -2.93
CA ASN A 58 -0.31 2.35 -1.65
C ASN A 58 -0.26 1.31 -0.52
N CYS A 59 0.71 1.45 0.38
CA CYS A 59 0.76 0.63 1.59
C CYS A 59 0.03 1.29 2.77
N GLY A 60 -1.09 0.71 3.19
CA GLY A 60 -1.81 1.12 4.38
C GLY A 60 -1.34 0.41 5.66
N ARG A 61 -1.68 0.98 6.82
CA ARG A 61 -1.37 0.39 8.13
C ARG A 61 -2.62 -0.09 8.85
N TRP A 62 -3.58 0.81 9.07
CA TRP A 62 -4.71 0.52 9.95
C TRP A 62 -5.67 -0.49 9.34
N ASP A 63 -6.08 -0.27 8.09
CA ASP A 63 -6.96 -1.19 7.39
C ASP A 63 -6.28 -2.55 7.13
N TYR A 64 -4.96 -2.55 6.92
CA TYR A 64 -4.19 -3.80 6.79
C TYR A 64 -4.19 -4.63 8.08
N ILE A 65 -3.92 -4.01 9.22
CA ILE A 65 -3.97 -4.66 10.54
C ILE A 65 -5.40 -5.13 10.85
N PHE A 66 -6.39 -4.30 10.52
CA PHE A 66 -7.79 -4.67 10.68
C PHE A 66 -8.16 -5.89 9.83
N SER A 67 -7.76 -5.92 8.56
CA SER A 67 -7.98 -7.06 7.68
C SER A 67 -7.30 -8.33 8.20
N TYR A 68 -6.07 -8.22 8.70
CA TYR A 68 -5.38 -9.34 9.34
C TYR A 68 -6.18 -9.91 10.51
N LEU A 69 -6.63 -9.05 11.44
CA LEU A 69 -7.46 -9.48 12.57
C LEU A 69 -8.80 -10.08 12.10
N LYS A 70 -9.45 -9.48 11.09
CA LYS A 70 -10.72 -9.96 10.52
C LYS A 70 -10.56 -11.36 9.92
N ALA A 71 -9.47 -11.58 9.16
CA ALA A 71 -9.17 -12.84 8.48
C ALA A 71 -8.86 -13.96 9.49
N PHE A 72 -8.06 -13.67 10.52
CA PHE A 72 -7.59 -14.65 11.49
C PHE A 72 -8.37 -14.67 12.81
N ARG A 73 -9.54 -14.02 12.88
CA ARG A 73 -10.33 -13.85 14.12
C ARG A 73 -10.65 -15.14 14.89
N ASN A 74 -10.71 -16.28 14.21
CA ASN A 74 -11.03 -17.58 14.81
C ASN A 74 -9.79 -18.34 15.32
N HIS A 75 -8.60 -17.76 15.17
CA HIS A 75 -7.33 -18.39 15.48
C HIS A 75 -6.60 -17.61 16.57
N ARG A 76 -6.59 -18.15 17.79
CA ARG A 76 -6.08 -17.45 18.99
C ARG A 76 -4.57 -17.16 18.91
N GLU A 77 -3.84 -17.93 18.12
CA GLU A 77 -2.41 -17.78 17.86
C GLU A 77 -2.06 -16.53 17.04
N PHE A 78 -3.03 -15.89 16.37
CA PHE A 78 -2.82 -14.65 15.59
C PHE A 78 -3.29 -13.40 16.33
N LEU A 79 -3.46 -13.46 17.66
CA LEU A 79 -3.69 -12.27 18.47
C LEU A 79 -2.49 -11.33 18.38
N THR A 80 -2.78 -10.06 18.13
CA THR A 80 -1.76 -9.01 18.05
C THR A 80 -1.70 -8.20 19.34
N PRO A 81 -0.56 -7.56 19.66
CA PRO A 81 -0.48 -6.57 20.73
C PRO A 81 -1.38 -5.35 20.42
N ASN A 82 -1.32 -4.33 21.29
CA ASN A 82 -2.06 -3.11 21.04
C ASN A 82 -1.68 -2.52 19.67
N ARG A 83 -2.68 -2.03 18.94
CA ARG A 83 -2.55 -1.47 17.60
C ARG A 83 -1.49 -0.36 17.49
N SER A 84 -1.23 0.37 18.59
CA SER A 84 -0.19 1.41 18.67
C SER A 84 1.23 0.85 18.62
N GLU A 85 1.43 -0.39 19.07
CA GLU A 85 2.71 -1.11 19.08
C GLU A 85 3.04 -1.72 17.72
N ILE A 86 2.02 -1.97 16.90
CA ILE A 86 2.18 -2.47 15.53
C ILE A 86 2.57 -1.31 14.61
N ARG A 87 3.87 -1.17 14.36
CA ARG A 87 4.47 -0.16 13.49
C ARG A 87 4.78 -0.75 12.11
N MET A 88 5.03 0.10 11.11
CA MET A 88 5.46 -0.38 9.78
C MET A 88 6.78 -1.16 9.79
N MET A 89 7.58 -1.04 10.86
CA MET A 89 8.84 -1.77 11.05
C MET A 89 8.66 -3.12 11.77
N THR A 90 7.48 -3.43 12.29
CA THR A 90 7.16 -4.76 12.85
C THR A 90 7.34 -5.82 11.74
N PRO A 91 7.90 -7.02 12.02
CA PRO A 91 8.35 -7.94 10.97
C PRO A 91 7.33 -8.24 9.86
N PHE A 92 6.08 -8.54 10.20
CA PHE A 92 5.05 -8.85 9.18
C PHE A 92 4.66 -7.62 8.35
N MET A 93 4.54 -6.44 8.96
CA MET A 93 4.27 -5.18 8.25
C MET A 93 5.43 -4.80 7.34
N GLN A 94 6.66 -5.03 7.80
CA GLN A 94 7.86 -4.76 7.01
C GLN A 94 7.95 -5.69 5.80
N ASN A 95 7.63 -6.98 5.98
CA ASN A 95 7.60 -7.95 4.90
C ASN A 95 6.51 -7.63 3.87
N TYR A 96 5.31 -7.27 4.34
CA TYR A 96 4.24 -6.74 3.51
C TYR A 96 4.71 -5.56 2.65
N ALA A 97 5.28 -4.51 3.27
CA ALA A 97 5.74 -3.34 2.54
C ALA A 97 6.87 -3.68 1.54
N ARG A 98 7.81 -4.54 1.92
CA ARG A 98 8.88 -5.01 1.02
C ARG A 98 8.32 -5.78 -0.18
N PHE A 99 7.34 -6.64 0.04
CA PHE A 99 6.71 -7.40 -1.03
C PHE A 99 6.04 -6.45 -2.03
N VAL A 100 5.22 -5.51 -1.56
CA VAL A 100 4.57 -4.51 -2.43
C VAL A 100 5.61 -3.70 -3.22
N ILE A 101 6.67 -3.21 -2.56
CA ILE A 101 7.75 -2.45 -3.23
C ILE A 101 8.41 -3.28 -4.33
N LYS A 102 8.74 -4.54 -4.03
CA LYS A 102 9.37 -5.44 -4.99
C LYS A 102 8.49 -5.65 -6.21
N THR A 103 7.22 -6.01 -6.01
CA THR A 103 6.28 -6.32 -7.09
C THR A 103 5.99 -5.08 -7.95
N CYS A 104 5.76 -3.92 -7.33
CA CYS A 104 5.60 -2.65 -8.07
C CYS A 104 6.81 -2.34 -8.95
N HIS A 105 8.03 -2.41 -8.40
CA HIS A 105 9.24 -2.10 -9.16
C HIS A 105 9.49 -3.08 -10.31
N GLN A 106 9.13 -4.36 -10.15
CA GLN A 106 9.22 -5.36 -11.22
C GLN A 106 8.28 -5.02 -12.39
N ARG A 107 7.10 -4.46 -12.10
CA ARG A 107 6.09 -4.07 -13.11
C ARG A 107 6.19 -2.61 -13.56
N GLY A 108 7.17 -1.85 -13.07
CA GLY A 108 7.34 -0.42 -13.39
C GLY A 108 6.29 0.51 -12.78
N ALA A 109 5.54 0.04 -11.79
CA ALA A 109 4.51 0.82 -11.08
C ALA A 109 5.10 1.59 -9.90
N HIS A 110 4.48 2.71 -9.54
CA HIS A 110 4.82 3.45 -8.33
C HIS A 110 4.40 2.71 -7.07
N VAL A 111 5.13 2.94 -5.98
CA VAL A 111 4.76 2.47 -4.65
C VAL A 111 4.76 3.65 -3.68
N MET A 112 3.65 3.84 -2.98
CA MET A 112 3.45 4.89 -2.00
C MET A 112 3.47 4.33 -0.58
N GLY A 113 4.01 5.12 0.34
CA GLY A 113 3.99 4.78 1.76
C GLY A 113 2.68 5.18 2.42
N GLY A 114 2.53 4.73 3.66
CA GLY A 114 1.39 5.08 4.50
C GLY A 114 1.42 6.53 4.98
N MET A 115 0.32 6.93 5.60
CA MET A 115 0.05 8.27 6.10
C MET A 115 0.87 8.63 7.36
N ALA A 116 1.32 9.88 7.44
CA ALA A 116 1.73 10.55 8.66
C ALA A 116 0.61 11.53 9.08
N ALA A 117 -0.16 11.18 10.12
CA ALA A 117 -1.40 11.86 10.49
C ALA A 117 -1.23 12.89 11.63
N GLN A 118 0.00 13.31 11.94
CA GLN A 118 0.27 14.26 13.02
C GLN A 118 -0.29 15.65 12.66
N ILE A 119 -1.14 16.19 13.53
CA ILE A 119 -1.70 17.54 13.40
C ILE A 119 -0.85 18.50 14.24
N PRO A 120 -0.35 19.62 13.68
CA PRO A 120 0.36 20.63 14.46
C PRO A 120 -0.50 21.23 15.57
N ILE A 121 0.05 21.37 16.76
CA ILE A 121 -0.61 21.96 17.93
C ILE A 121 -0.23 23.45 17.99
N LYS A 122 -1.23 24.34 18.03
CA LYS A 122 -0.99 25.78 18.16
C LYS A 122 -0.30 26.09 19.49
N PHE A 123 0.71 26.94 19.45
CA PHE A 123 1.44 27.45 20.63
C PHE A 123 2.19 26.39 21.46
N ASP A 124 2.42 25.18 20.92
CA ASP A 124 3.22 24.14 21.58
C ASP A 124 4.37 23.70 20.68
N ALA A 125 5.52 24.38 20.81
CA ALA A 125 6.70 24.11 19.98
C ALA A 125 7.30 22.72 20.25
N ASP A 126 7.26 22.26 21.51
CA ASP A 126 7.84 20.98 21.93
C ASP A 126 7.04 19.79 21.40
N ALA A 127 5.71 19.87 21.46
CA ALA A 127 4.84 18.84 20.88
C ALA A 127 4.99 18.78 19.35
N ASN A 128 5.11 19.93 18.68
CA ASN A 128 5.34 20.00 17.24
C ASN A 128 6.71 19.44 16.84
N ALA A 129 7.76 19.71 17.62
CA ALA A 129 9.09 19.15 17.38
C ALA A 129 9.07 17.61 17.47
N LYS A 130 8.43 17.05 18.51
CA LYS A 130 8.25 15.59 18.67
C LYS A 130 7.45 14.98 17.51
N ALA A 131 6.36 15.64 17.11
CA ALA A 131 5.56 15.21 15.98
C ALA A 131 6.38 15.19 14.67
N LEU A 132 7.13 16.26 14.40
CA LEU A 132 7.95 16.35 13.20
C LEU A 132 9.06 15.30 13.17
N SER A 133 9.73 15.04 14.30
CA SER A 133 10.72 13.97 14.40
C SER A 133 10.09 12.60 14.10
N ALA A 134 8.88 12.33 14.60
CA ALA A 134 8.16 11.09 14.29
C ALA A 134 7.81 10.98 12.80
N VAL A 135 7.39 12.06 12.14
CA VAL A 135 7.15 12.08 10.68
C VAL A 135 8.43 11.79 9.90
N GLN A 136 9.55 12.41 10.29
CA GLN A 136 10.84 12.20 9.65
C GLN A 136 11.32 10.76 9.77
N GLU A 137 11.16 10.14 10.94
CA GLU A 137 11.53 8.74 11.18
C GLU A 137 10.74 7.79 10.25
N VAL A 138 9.42 7.96 10.17
CA VAL A 138 8.55 7.16 9.30
C VAL A 138 8.97 7.28 7.83
N ASN A 139 9.21 8.50 7.36
CA ASN A 139 9.62 8.75 5.98
C ASN A 139 11.00 8.16 5.65
N LYS A 140 11.96 8.28 6.58
CA LYS A 140 13.32 7.75 6.39
C LYS A 140 13.31 6.23 6.22
N ASN A 141 12.50 5.52 7.01
CA ASN A 141 12.40 4.06 6.94
C ASN A 141 11.87 3.58 5.57
N LEU A 142 10.85 4.25 5.04
CA LEU A 142 10.32 3.95 3.71
C LEU A 142 11.34 4.21 2.59
N ILE A 143 12.06 5.34 2.66
CA ILE A 143 13.09 5.70 1.68
C ILE A 143 14.20 4.64 1.67
N ILE A 144 14.65 4.19 2.85
CA ILE A 144 15.67 3.15 2.97
C ILE A 144 15.19 1.83 2.34
N LEU A 145 13.95 1.42 2.62
CA LEU A 145 13.36 0.21 2.05
C LEU A 145 13.29 0.28 0.52
N LYS A 146 12.83 1.41 -0.03
CA LYS A 146 12.77 1.63 -1.49
C LYS A 146 14.16 1.57 -2.12
N ARG A 147 15.16 2.25 -1.55
CA ARG A 147 16.54 2.28 -2.07
C ARG A 147 17.18 0.89 -2.08
N LYS A 148 17.05 0.12 -0.99
CA LYS A 148 17.59 -1.25 -0.91
C LYS A 148 16.97 -2.21 -1.94
N MET A 149 15.75 -1.93 -2.40
CA MET A 149 15.08 -2.77 -3.40
C MET A 149 15.30 -2.31 -4.84
N GLN A 150 15.66 -1.05 -5.08
CA GLN A 150 16.11 -0.58 -6.41
C GLN A 150 17.44 -1.20 -6.84
N THR A 151 18.25 -1.67 -5.89
CA THR A 151 19.54 -2.36 -6.15
C THR A 151 19.40 -3.86 -6.38
N LEU A 152 18.19 -4.43 -6.27
CA LEU A 152 17.96 -5.84 -6.55
C LEU A 152 17.91 -6.06 -8.07
N PRO A 153 18.54 -7.14 -8.60
CA PRO A 153 18.52 -7.42 -10.02
C PRO A 153 17.08 -7.57 -10.52
N LYS A 154 16.75 -6.88 -11.62
CA LYS A 154 15.51 -7.11 -12.34
C LYS A 154 15.57 -8.54 -12.89
N PHE A 155 14.79 -9.44 -12.30
CA PHE A 155 14.57 -10.75 -12.92
C PHE A 155 13.83 -10.51 -14.25
N ARG A 156 14.47 -10.96 -15.34
CA ARG A 156 13.90 -10.95 -16.69
C ARG A 156 12.75 -11.94 -16.79
#